data_AF-A0A0V8D8F2-F1
#
_entry.id   AF-A0A0V8D8F2-F1
#
_cell.length_a   1.000
_cell.length_b   1.000
_cell.length_c   1.000
_cell.angle_alpha   90.00
_cell.angle_beta   90.00
_cell.angle_gamma   90.00
#
_symmetry.space_group_name_H-M   'P 1'
#
loop_
_entity.id
_entity.type
_entity.pdbx_description
1 polymer ?
#
loop_
_entity_poly.entity_id
_entity_poly.type
_entity_poly.pdbx_seq_one_letter_code
_entity_poly.pdbx_strand_id
1 'polypeptide(L)'
;MRYFYLIQKSSFWGSHHLEVLSRSKETGFSILAKKNLREIYLFGHLEYDRETLAWEYERDKEEGLRPNLPQNYFPGNDNNKPKSTWASAASLFFSNWLNYAVYQGTPYLGERLSQHLNEENYDFNQKEQK
;
A
#
# COMPACT_ATOMS: atom_id res chain seq x y z
N MET A 1 -3.23 17.73 -4.87
CA MET A 1 -3.91 16.43 -5.06
C MET A 1 -4.15 16.21 -6.56
N ARG A 2 -3.18 15.62 -7.26
CA ARG A 2 -3.34 15.23 -8.67
C ARG A 2 -4.10 13.90 -8.75
N TYR A 3 -5.00 13.85 -9.72
CA TYR A 3 -6.00 12.83 -9.95
C TYR A 3 -5.43 11.41 -10.02
N PHE A 4 -6.03 10.48 -9.28
CA PHE A 4 -6.02 9.06 -9.65
C PHE A 4 -7.44 8.57 -9.78
N TYR A 5 -7.64 7.74 -10.81
CA TYR A 5 -8.93 7.27 -11.31
C TYR A 5 -9.86 6.83 -10.17
N LEU A 6 -11.04 7.45 -10.12
CA LEU A 6 -12.20 6.85 -9.49
C LEU A 6 -12.45 5.52 -10.20
N ILE A 7 -12.06 4.41 -9.58
CA ILE A 7 -12.60 3.11 -9.97
C ILE A 7 -14.10 3.22 -9.72
N GLN A 8 -14.83 3.34 -10.84
CA GLN A 8 -16.26 3.52 -10.88
C GLN A 8 -16.93 2.41 -10.08
N LYS A 9 -18.01 2.76 -9.39
CA LYS A 9 -18.77 1.94 -8.43
C LYS A 9 -19.44 0.70 -9.04
N SER A 10 -19.07 0.30 -10.25
CA SER A 10 -19.69 -0.76 -11.03
C SER A 10 -18.62 -1.74 -11.51
N SER A 11 -18.75 -2.98 -11.04
CA SER A 11 -18.07 -4.19 -11.54
C SER A 11 -16.74 -4.55 -10.85
N PHE A 12 -16.83 -4.96 -9.58
CA PHE A 12 -15.81 -5.79 -8.89
C PHE A 12 -16.19 -7.29 -8.92
N TRP A 13 -16.96 -7.71 -9.92
CA TRP A 13 -17.47 -9.07 -10.05
C TRP A 13 -16.60 -9.87 -11.02
N GLY A 14 -15.52 -10.43 -10.48
CA GLY A 14 -14.68 -11.40 -11.20
C GLY A 14 -13.63 -11.98 -10.29
N SER A 15 -13.95 -13.08 -9.59
CA SER A 15 -13.03 -13.99 -8.87
C SER A 15 -11.98 -13.41 -7.89
N HIS A 16 -11.93 -12.10 -7.70
CA HIS A 16 -10.87 -11.34 -7.03
C HIS A 16 -11.48 -10.48 -5.92
N HIS A 17 -11.83 -11.12 -4.80
CA HIS A 17 -12.37 -10.42 -3.63
C HIS A 17 -11.31 -9.48 -3.03
N LEU A 18 -11.46 -8.17 -3.25
CA LEU A 18 -10.75 -7.14 -2.48
C LEU A 18 -11.54 -6.76 -1.23
N GLU A 19 -10.79 -6.55 -0.16
CA GLU A 19 -11.28 -6.05 1.12
C GLU A 19 -10.89 -4.58 1.29
N VAL A 20 -11.80 -3.81 1.85
CA VAL A 20 -11.58 -2.40 2.19
C VAL A 20 -10.96 -2.35 3.58
N LEU A 21 -9.68 -1.97 3.66
CA LEU A 21 -8.97 -1.86 4.94
C LEU A 21 -9.09 -0.45 5.55
N SER A 22 -9.18 0.60 4.71
CA SER A 22 -9.35 1.97 5.17
C SER A 22 -10.11 2.83 4.17
N ARG A 23 -11.01 3.68 4.68
CA ARG A 23 -11.81 4.65 3.91
C ARG A 23 -12.09 5.90 4.75
N SER A 24 -12.06 7.05 4.10
CA SER A 24 -12.56 8.32 4.65
C SER A 24 -13.87 8.74 4.00
N LYS A 25 -14.68 9.53 4.72
CA LYS A 25 -15.85 10.21 4.14
C LYS A 25 -15.45 11.28 3.12
N GLU A 26 -14.30 11.91 3.33
CA GLU A 26 -13.80 13.04 2.54
C GLU A 26 -13.04 12.57 1.30
N THR A 27 -12.09 11.63 1.46
CA THR A 27 -11.19 11.20 0.38
C THR A 27 -11.57 9.87 -0.26
N GLY A 28 -12.58 9.17 0.27
CA GLY A 28 -12.98 7.86 -0.25
C GLY A 28 -12.05 6.73 0.18
N PHE A 29 -11.85 5.73 -0.70
CA PHE A 29 -11.02 4.56 -0.39
C PHE A 29 -9.55 4.95 -0.25
N SER A 30 -8.90 4.48 0.81
CA SER A 30 -7.49 4.75 1.08
C SER A 30 -6.63 3.49 0.94
N ILE A 31 -7.06 2.37 1.53
CA ILE A 31 -6.33 1.09 1.46
C ILE A 31 -7.30 -0.03 1.09
N LEU A 32 -6.96 -0.78 0.05
CA LEU A 32 -7.62 -2.02 -0.34
C LEU A 32 -6.59 -3.17 -0.36
N ALA A 33 -7.01 -4.39 -0.07
CA ALA A 33 -6.13 -5.56 -0.17
C ALA A 33 -6.88 -6.82 -0.56
N LYS A 34 -6.20 -7.78 -1.18
CA LYS A 34 -6.70 -9.16 -1.22
C LYS A 34 -6.53 -9.81 0.16
N LYS A 35 -7.39 -10.79 0.47
CA LYS A 35 -7.31 -11.58 1.71
C LYS A 35 -5.95 -12.21 1.98
N ASN A 36 -5.23 -12.61 0.93
CA ASN A 36 -3.90 -13.22 1.03
C ASN A 36 -2.75 -12.20 1.11
N LEU A 37 -3.06 -10.90 1.16
CA LEU A 37 -2.12 -9.78 1.24
C LEU A 37 -1.08 -9.70 0.11
N ARG A 38 -1.25 -10.47 -0.98
CA ARG A 38 -0.35 -10.43 -2.15
C ARG A 38 -0.53 -9.18 -3.00
N GLU A 39 -1.71 -8.56 -2.90
CA GLU A 39 -2.04 -7.31 -3.57
C GLU A 39 -2.60 -6.35 -2.52
N ILE A 40 -1.93 -5.20 -2.39
CA ILE A 40 -2.35 -4.10 -1.53
C ILE A 40 -2.27 -2.82 -2.35
N TYR A 41 -3.35 -2.05 -2.31
CA TYR A 41 -3.49 -0.79 -3.03
C TYR A 41 -3.61 0.33 -2.03
N LEU A 42 -2.67 1.28 -2.09
CA LEU A 42 -2.65 2.49 -1.29
C LEU A 42 -2.93 3.69 -2.22
N PHE A 43 -4.02 4.40 -1.97
CA PHE A 43 -4.48 5.53 -2.79
C PHE A 43 -4.10 6.90 -2.19
N GLY A 44 -3.57 6.91 -0.97
CA GLY A 44 -2.96 8.09 -0.36
C GLY A 44 -1.43 8.04 -0.44
N HIS A 45 -0.80 9.13 -0.02
CA HIS A 45 0.66 9.24 0.00
C HIS A 45 1.19 9.14 1.44
N LEU A 46 1.18 7.94 2.01
CA LEU A 46 1.71 7.72 3.37
C LEU A 46 3.23 7.92 3.43
N GLU A 47 3.91 7.80 2.30
CA GLU A 47 5.35 7.99 2.13
C GLU A 47 5.78 9.46 2.12
N TYR A 48 4.85 10.41 2.03
CA TYR A 48 5.22 11.82 1.91
C TYR A 48 5.91 12.34 3.16
N ASP A 49 6.98 13.08 2.91
CA ASP A 49 7.62 13.89 3.91
C ASP A 49 6.71 15.05 4.31
N ARG A 50 7.01 15.61 5.48
CA ARG A 50 6.25 16.71 6.08
C ARG A 50 6.09 17.90 5.12
N GLU A 51 7.07 18.18 4.27
CA GLU A 51 7.13 19.40 3.44
C GLU A 51 6.67 19.17 1.99
N THR A 52 6.41 17.92 1.59
CA THR A 52 6.10 17.58 0.19
C THR A 52 4.87 18.33 -0.32
N LEU A 53 3.76 18.35 0.43
CA LEU A 53 2.54 19.05 0.00
C LEU A 53 2.71 20.58 -0.04
N ALA A 54 3.55 21.15 0.82
CA ALA A 54 3.89 22.58 0.77
C ALA A 54 4.63 22.90 -0.52
N TRP A 55 5.61 22.07 -0.89
CA TRP A 55 6.37 22.25 -2.13
C TRP A 55 5.50 22.08 -3.37
N GLU A 56 4.58 21.11 -3.39
CA GLU A 56 3.61 20.98 -4.48
C GLU A 56 2.72 22.22 -4.61
N TYR A 57 2.23 22.75 -3.49
CA TYR A 57 1.38 23.93 -3.47
C TYR A 57 2.12 25.18 -4.00
N GLU A 58 3.34 25.43 -3.51
CA GLU A 58 4.12 26.59 -3.98
C GLU A 58 4.56 26.42 -5.45
N ARG A 59 4.99 25.22 -5.87
CA ARG A 59 5.31 24.94 -7.27
C ARG A 59 4.13 25.23 -8.20
N ASP A 60 2.94 24.71 -7.87
CA ASP A 60 1.76 24.89 -8.71
C ASP A 60 1.35 26.39 -8.76
N LYS A 61 1.51 27.12 -7.66
CA LYS A 61 1.27 28.57 -7.59
C LYS A 61 2.29 29.37 -8.43
N GLU A 62 3.56 28.98 -8.42
CA GLU A 62 4.62 29.58 -9.25
C GLU A 62 4.38 29.37 -10.75
N GLU A 63 3.80 28.23 -11.14
CA GLU A 63 3.35 27.95 -12.51
C GLU A 63 2.10 28.77 -12.92
N GLY A 64 1.59 29.63 -12.03
CA GLY A 64 0.39 30.45 -12.27
C GLY A 64 -0.91 29.66 -12.16
N LEU A 65 -0.86 28.41 -11.67
CA LEU A 65 -2.06 27.68 -11.32
C LEU A 65 -2.70 28.29 -10.06
N ARG A 66 -3.95 27.95 -9.82
CA ARG A 66 -4.70 28.36 -8.62
C ARG A 66 -5.00 27.14 -7.75
N PRO A 67 -3.98 26.48 -7.16
CA PRO A 67 -4.21 25.33 -6.30
C PRO A 67 -4.95 25.76 -5.03
N ASN A 68 -5.84 24.91 -4.55
CA ASN A 68 -6.43 25.10 -3.23
C ASN A 68 -5.39 24.79 -2.14
N LEU A 69 -5.47 25.49 -1.01
CA LEU A 69 -4.65 25.18 0.16
C LEU A 69 -4.88 23.72 0.59
N PRO A 70 -3.80 22.95 0.86
CA PRO A 70 -3.93 21.59 1.35
C PRO A 70 -4.72 21.54 2.66
N GLN A 71 -5.81 20.78 2.68
CA GLN A 71 -6.68 20.65 3.85
C GLN A 71 -5.98 19.90 4.99
N ASN A 72 -6.23 20.32 6.23
CA ASN A 72 -5.70 19.68 7.45
C ASN A 72 -4.16 19.57 7.53
N TYR A 73 -3.43 20.37 6.75
CA TYR A 73 -1.98 20.29 6.61
C TYR A 73 -1.25 21.41 7.37
N PHE A 74 -1.70 22.65 7.20
CA PHE A 74 -1.14 23.82 7.87
C PHE A 74 -1.88 24.14 9.17
N PRO A 75 -1.18 24.31 10.32
CA PRO A 75 -1.84 24.69 11.57
C PRO A 75 -2.53 26.05 11.46
N GLY A 76 -3.84 26.09 11.70
CA GLY A 76 -4.61 27.34 11.70
C GLY A 76 -4.84 27.97 10.32
N ASN A 77 -4.64 27.21 9.22
CA ASN A 77 -4.73 27.68 7.83
C ASN A 77 -3.75 28.80 7.44
N ASP A 78 -2.80 29.18 8.29
CA ASP A 78 -1.67 30.03 7.96
C ASP A 78 -0.47 29.18 7.52
N ASN A 79 0.35 29.68 6.58
CA ASN A 79 1.50 29.01 5.95
C ASN A 79 2.68 28.69 6.92
N ASN A 80 2.38 28.47 8.20
CA ASN A 80 3.27 28.01 9.26
C ASN A 80 3.78 26.60 8.98
N LYS A 81 4.84 26.17 9.70
CA LYS A 81 5.43 24.83 9.53
C LYS A 81 4.36 23.73 9.56
N PRO A 82 4.24 22.91 8.50
CA PRO A 82 3.22 21.87 8.41
C PRO A 82 3.43 20.81 9.49
N LYS A 83 2.32 20.22 9.99
CA LYS A 83 2.38 19.11 10.95
C LYS A 83 2.32 17.78 10.20
N SER A 84 3.22 16.86 10.50
CA SER A 84 3.11 15.48 10.00
C SER A 84 2.17 14.69 10.89
N THR A 85 0.88 14.72 10.57
CA THR A 85 -0.16 13.99 11.31
C THR A 85 -0.30 12.53 10.86
N TRP A 86 0.31 12.17 9.72
CA TRP A 86 0.22 10.84 9.12
C TRP A 86 1.43 9.93 9.37
N ALA A 87 2.56 10.48 9.86
CA ALA A 87 3.81 9.71 10.02
C ALA A 87 3.62 8.41 10.83
N SER A 88 2.91 8.47 11.96
CA SER A 88 2.66 7.28 12.78
C SER A 88 1.85 6.21 12.04
N ALA A 89 0.85 6.62 11.27
CA ALA A 89 0.05 5.70 10.45
C ALA A 89 0.90 5.08 9.32
N ALA A 90 1.78 5.87 8.71
CA ALA A 90 2.73 5.39 7.71
C ALA A 90 3.68 4.35 8.29
N SER A 91 4.32 4.64 9.43
CA SER A 91 5.24 3.70 10.10
C SER A 91 4.55 2.40 10.47
N LEU A 92 3.31 2.46 10.96
CA LEU A 92 2.52 1.27 11.28
C LEU A 92 2.19 0.47 10.02
N PHE A 93 1.77 1.14 8.95
CA PHE A 93 1.42 0.49 7.69
C PHE A 93 2.62 -0.25 7.10
N PHE A 94 3.78 0.40 6.94
CA PHE A 94 4.96 -0.22 6.34
C PHE A 94 5.54 -1.34 7.22
N SER A 95 5.53 -1.16 8.54
CA SER A 95 5.94 -2.23 9.47
C SER A 95 5.04 -3.46 9.36
N ASN A 96 3.71 -3.27 9.35
CA ASN A 96 2.77 -4.36 9.24
C ASN A 96 2.84 -5.03 7.86
N TRP A 97 2.97 -4.25 6.80
CA TRP A 97 3.12 -4.78 5.46
C TRP A 97 4.35 -5.68 5.35
N LEU A 98 5.50 -5.21 5.83
CA LEU A 98 6.73 -6.00 5.80
C LEU A 98 6.59 -7.28 6.63
N ASN A 99 6.06 -7.19 7.85
CA ASN A 99 5.95 -8.34 8.76
C ASN A 99 4.92 -9.39 8.28
N TYR A 100 3.71 -8.96 7.91
CA TYR A 100 2.60 -9.86 7.67
C TYR A 100 2.41 -10.21 6.19
N ALA A 101 2.65 -9.27 5.28
CA ALA A 101 2.47 -9.53 3.84
C ALA A 101 3.74 -10.09 3.20
N VAL A 102 4.92 -9.56 3.56
CA VAL A 102 6.19 -9.95 2.91
C VAL A 102 6.84 -11.11 3.64
N TYR A 103 7.23 -10.94 4.91
CA TYR A 103 7.98 -11.95 5.66
C TYR A 103 7.19 -13.24 5.87
N GLN A 104 5.97 -13.16 6.40
CA GLN A 104 5.15 -14.36 6.62
C GLN A 104 4.57 -14.94 5.33
N GLY A 105 4.46 -14.13 4.27
CA GLY A 105 3.93 -14.56 2.97
C GLY A 105 4.94 -15.25 2.07
N THR A 106 6.24 -15.23 2.43
CA THR A 106 7.33 -15.75 1.60
C THR A 106 8.05 -16.89 2.33
N PRO A 107 8.01 -18.13 1.82
CA PRO A 107 8.76 -19.24 2.40
C PRO A 107 10.26 -18.93 2.46
N TYR A 108 10.89 -19.21 3.60
CA TYR A 108 12.32 -18.99 3.76
C TYR A 108 13.13 -19.89 2.81
N LEU A 109 14.35 -19.48 2.46
CA LEU A 109 15.20 -20.24 1.55
C LEU A 109 15.42 -21.70 2.02
N GLY A 110 15.61 -21.91 3.33
CA GLY A 110 15.75 -23.25 3.90
C GLY A 110 14.49 -24.10 3.70
N GLU A 111 13.30 -23.52 3.89
CA GLU A 111 12.03 -24.20 3.67
C GLU A 111 11.81 -24.54 2.19
N ARG A 112 12.18 -23.63 1.28
CA ARG A 112 12.16 -23.88 -0.17
C ARG A 112 13.09 -25.01 -0.58
N LEU A 113 14.29 -25.07 -0.01
CA LEU A 113 15.24 -26.14 -0.27
C LEU A 113 14.73 -27.48 0.28
N SER A 114 14.16 -27.50 1.49
CA SER A 114 13.52 -28.70 2.04
C SER A 114 12.34 -29.19 1.20
N GLN A 115 11.49 -28.29 0.68
CA GLN A 115 10.39 -28.64 -0.21
C GLN A 115 10.91 -29.27 -1.50
N HIS A 116 11.93 -28.69 -2.12
CA HIS A 116 12.53 -29.21 -3.35
C HIS A 116 13.20 -30.59 -3.16
N LEU A 117 13.95 -30.76 -2.07
CA LEU A 117 14.58 -32.05 -1.74
C LEU A 117 13.52 -33.13 -1.46
N ASN A 118 12.39 -32.78 -0.85
CA ASN A 118 11.29 -33.73 -0.63
C ASN A 118 10.58 -34.14 -1.93
N GLU A 119 10.51 -33.25 -2.92
CA GLU A 119 9.96 -33.53 -4.25
C GLU A 119 10.89 -34.42 -5.08
N GLU A 120 12.20 -34.19 -5.05
CA GLU A 120 13.19 -35.03 -5.77
C GLU A 120 13.33 -36.44 -5.17
N ASN A 121 13.15 -36.59 -3.85
CA ASN A 121 13.17 -37.90 -3.19
C ASN A 121 11.93 -38.77 -3.50
N TYR A 122 10.93 -38.25 -4.23
CA TYR A 122 9.72 -38.99 -4.58
C TYR A 122 9.90 -39.98 -5.75
N ASP A 123 11.03 -39.98 -6.47
CA ASP A 123 11.21 -40.78 -7.69
C ASP A 123 12.41 -41.75 -7.69
N PHE A 124 12.92 -42.14 -6.51
CA PHE A 124 14.00 -43.14 -6.40
C PHE A 124 13.56 -44.52 -5.91
N ASN A 125 12.49 -44.60 -5.11
CA ASN A 125 12.06 -45.87 -4.49
C ASN A 125 10.94 -46.60 -5.24
N GLN A 126 10.49 -46.11 -6.41
CA GLN A 126 9.42 -46.76 -7.20
C GLN A 126 9.93 -47.63 -8.37
N LYS A 127 11.25 -47.74 -8.60
CA LYS A 127 11.80 -48.55 -9.70
C LYS A 127 12.35 -49.94 -9.31
N GLU A 128 12.33 -50.32 -8.04
CA GLU A 128 12.86 -51.62 -7.57
C GLU A 128 11.79 -52.63 -7.11
N GLN A 129 10.60 -52.62 -7.73
CA GLN A 129 9.65 -53.73 -7.60
C GLN A 129 9.11 -54.13 -8.98
N LYS A 130 9.89 -54.91 -9.72
CA LYS A 130 9.41 -55.78 -10.80
C LYS A 130 10.18 -57.09 -10.80
#